data_AF-A0A967LCW6-F1
#
_entry.id   AF-A0A967LCW6-F1
#
_cell.length_a   1.000
_cell.length_b   1.000
_cell.length_c   1.000
_cell.angle_alpha   90.00
_cell.angle_beta   90.00
_cell.angle_gamma   90.00
#
_symmetry.space_group_name_H-M   'P 1'
#
loop_
_entity.id
_entity.type
_entity.pdbx_description
1 polymer ?
#
loop_
_entity_poly.entity_id
_entity_poly.type
_entity_poly.pdbx_seq_one_letter_code
_entity_poly.pdbx_strand_id
1 'polypeptide(L)'
;YHNEEQKALAEKTRGAAAAKAGIPEEAVQTAILPAGTFTYAEAYHQKYSLTRHRELRTFLTQTYPTAKELADSTVATRLNAWLGSGFDRDPDALANEIGNYGLPDKLRDYVLSKAGR
;
A
#
# COMPACT_ATOMS: atom_id res chain seq x y z
N TYR A 1 8.69 16.70 -0.26
CA TYR A 1 8.65 16.87 -1.72
C TYR A 1 10.04 16.66 -2.30
N HIS A 2 10.15 16.05 -3.48
CA HIS A 2 11.42 15.82 -4.17
C HIS A 2 11.74 16.90 -5.22
N ASN A 3 10.75 17.68 -5.63
CA ASN A 3 10.88 18.77 -6.60
C ASN A 3 9.81 19.85 -6.36
N GLU A 4 9.92 20.97 -7.09
CA GLU A 4 8.98 22.10 -6.97
C GLU A 4 7.56 21.76 -7.45
N GLU A 5 7.42 20.86 -8.43
CA GLU A 5 6.11 20.41 -8.90
C GLU A 5 5.32 19.71 -7.79
N GLN A 6 5.96 18.79 -7.06
CA GLN A 6 5.36 18.11 -5.91
C GLN A 6 5.02 19.09 -4.79
N LYS A 7 5.87 20.10 -4.55
CA LYS A 7 5.62 21.13 -3.55
C LYS A 7 4.36 21.94 -3.89
N ALA A 8 4.30 22.48 -5.12
CA ALA A 8 3.16 23.27 -5.58
C ALA A 8 1.85 22.46 -5.55
N LEU A 9 1.89 21.18 -5.95
CA LEU A 9 0.71 20.30 -5.87
C LEU A 9 0.28 20.03 -4.42
N ALA A 10 1.22 19.83 -3.50
CA ALA A 10 0.93 19.62 -2.08
C ALA A 10 0.30 20.88 -1.44
N GLU A 11 0.81 22.07 -1.75
CA GLU A 11 0.26 23.34 -1.26
C GLU A 11 -1.15 23.58 -1.79
N LYS A 12 -1.36 23.36 -3.10
CA LYS A 12 -2.68 23.45 -3.73
C LYS A 12 -3.70 22.50 -3.09
N THR A 13 -3.31 21.25 -2.86
CA THR A 13 -4.21 20.25 -2.27
C THR A 13 -4.45 20.47 -0.78
N ARG A 14 -3.51 21.08 -0.04
CA ARG A 14 -3.71 21.54 1.35
C ARG A 14 -4.84 22.59 1.42
N GLY A 15 -4.82 23.61 0.57
CA GLY A 15 -5.89 24.60 0.50
C GLY A 15 -7.26 23.97 0.17
N ALA A 16 -7.29 23.03 -0.78
CA ALA A 16 -8.50 22.29 -1.12
C ALA A 16 -9.03 21.42 0.05
N ALA A 17 -8.11 20.77 0.80
CA ALA A 17 -8.47 19.98 1.98
C ALA A 17 -9.01 20.87 3.12
N ALA A 18 -8.40 22.04 3.36
CA ALA A 18 -8.86 23.02 4.33
C ALA A 18 -10.27 23.51 4.01
N ALA A 19 -10.51 23.88 2.74
CA ALA A 19 -11.81 24.32 2.26
C ALA A 19 -12.88 23.22 2.43
N LYS A 20 -12.55 21.96 2.07
CA LYS A 20 -13.45 20.81 2.26
C LYS A 20 -13.78 20.56 3.73
N ALA A 21 -12.82 20.78 4.63
CA ALA A 21 -12.99 20.61 6.07
C ALA A 21 -13.61 21.84 6.77
N GLY A 22 -13.78 22.97 6.06
CA GLY A 22 -14.33 24.20 6.63
C GLY A 22 -13.40 24.88 7.63
N ILE A 23 -12.09 24.70 7.49
CA ILE A 23 -11.06 25.28 8.38
C ILE A 23 -10.14 26.20 7.60
N PRO A 24 -9.47 27.16 8.26
CA PRO A 24 -8.39 27.94 7.65
C PRO A 24 -7.24 27.04 7.17
N GLU A 25 -6.53 27.44 6.12
CA GLU A 25 -5.44 26.63 5.56
C GLU A 25 -4.31 26.44 6.58
N GLU A 26 -4.01 27.47 7.37
CA GLU A 26 -3.04 27.45 8.46
C GLU A 26 -3.40 26.48 9.60
N ALA A 27 -4.66 26.06 9.69
CA ALA A 27 -5.09 25.04 10.66
C ALA A 27 -4.80 23.61 10.17
N VAL A 28 -4.44 23.41 8.90
CA VAL A 28 -4.02 22.11 8.39
C VAL A 28 -2.61 21.80 8.90
N GLN A 29 -2.51 20.80 9.78
CA GLN A 29 -1.26 20.45 10.47
C GLN A 29 -0.23 19.70 9.61
N THR A 30 -0.60 19.26 8.40
CA THR A 30 0.30 18.53 7.52
C THR A 30 1.43 19.44 7.03
N ALA A 31 2.66 19.15 7.46
CA ALA A 31 3.86 19.86 7.04
C ALA A 31 4.28 19.49 5.60
N ILE A 32 4.62 20.50 4.79
CA ILE A 32 5.13 20.33 3.42
C ILE A 32 6.63 20.64 3.43
N LEU A 33 7.46 19.62 3.60
CA LEU A 33 8.92 19.75 3.75
C LEU A 33 9.66 19.10 2.57
N PRO A 34 10.89 19.55 2.23
CA PRO A 34 11.76 18.83 1.32
C PRO A 34 11.98 17.39 1.80
N ALA A 35 11.99 16.43 0.88
CA ALA A 35 12.28 15.05 1.22
C ALA A 35 13.76 14.90 1.59
N GLY A 36 14.01 14.44 2.82
CA GLY A 36 15.35 14.09 3.29
C GLY A 36 15.67 12.61 3.06
N THR A 37 16.66 12.10 3.80
CA THR A 37 16.96 10.68 3.84
C THR A 37 15.78 9.88 4.40
N PHE A 38 15.38 8.84 3.69
CA PHE A 38 14.35 7.90 4.14
C PHE A 38 15.00 6.56 4.51
N THR A 39 14.85 6.15 5.76
CA THR A 39 15.35 4.86 6.27
C THR A 39 14.20 3.86 6.25
N TYR A 40 14.40 2.71 5.60
CA TYR A 40 13.40 1.64 5.60
C TYR A 40 13.15 1.13 7.02
N ALA A 41 11.87 0.99 7.37
CA ALA A 41 11.46 0.29 8.57
C ALA A 41 11.77 -1.21 8.47
N GLU A 42 11.86 -1.86 9.63
CA GLU A 42 12.17 -3.28 9.79
C GLU A 42 11.21 -4.20 9.00
N ALA A 43 11.67 -5.40 8.67
CA ALA A 43 10.97 -6.33 7.79
C ALA A 43 9.54 -6.70 8.27
N TYR A 44 9.31 -6.76 9.57
CA TYR A 44 8.00 -7.13 10.12
C TYR A 44 6.94 -6.03 9.95
N HIS A 45 7.36 -4.76 9.78
CA HIS A 45 6.45 -3.66 9.47
C HIS A 45 6.00 -3.66 8.01
N GLN A 46 6.81 -4.23 7.11
CA GLN A 46 6.48 -4.24 5.69
C GLN A 46 5.31 -5.16 5.40
N LYS A 47 4.32 -4.65 4.65
CA LYS A 47 3.11 -5.37 4.24
C LYS A 47 2.40 -6.05 5.42
N TYR A 48 2.11 -5.24 6.44
CA TYR A 48 1.66 -5.72 7.75
C TYR A 48 0.39 -6.58 7.70
N SER A 49 -0.59 -6.28 6.84
CA SER A 49 -1.83 -7.07 6.74
C SER A 49 -1.54 -8.53 6.41
N LEU A 50 -0.50 -8.80 5.63
CA LEU A 50 -0.09 -10.15 5.22
C LEU A 50 0.42 -10.99 6.39
N THR A 51 0.84 -10.40 7.51
CA THR A 51 1.34 -11.15 8.68
C THR A 51 0.30 -12.11 9.26
N ARG A 52 -0.99 -11.83 9.05
CA ARG A 52 -2.11 -12.70 9.45
C ARG A 52 -2.33 -13.89 8.50
N HIS A 53 -1.70 -13.88 7.33
CA HIS A 53 -1.83 -14.88 6.27
C HIS A 53 -0.51 -15.66 6.13
N ARG A 54 -0.17 -16.47 7.14
CA ARG A 54 1.17 -17.07 7.33
C ARG A 54 1.73 -17.74 6.07
N GLU A 55 1.00 -18.65 5.43
CA GLU A 55 1.48 -19.36 4.23
C GLU A 55 1.78 -18.38 3.07
N LEU A 56 0.90 -17.40 2.84
CA LEU A 56 1.11 -16.37 1.81
C LEU A 56 2.29 -15.46 2.15
N ARG A 57 2.44 -15.07 3.42
CA ARG A 57 3.57 -14.27 3.89
C ARG A 57 4.89 -15.01 3.71
N THR A 58 4.94 -16.30 4.07
CA THR A 58 6.13 -17.14 3.87
C THR A 58 6.50 -17.22 2.39
N PHE A 59 5.54 -17.50 1.51
CA PHE A 59 5.77 -17.52 0.08
C PHE A 59 6.35 -16.19 -0.42
N LEU A 60 5.72 -15.06 -0.07
CA LEU A 60 6.19 -13.74 -0.52
C LEU A 60 7.56 -13.37 0.04
N THR A 61 7.90 -13.76 1.28
CA THR A 61 9.24 -13.53 1.84
C THR A 61 10.30 -14.43 1.20
N GLN A 62 9.93 -15.60 0.68
CA GLN A 62 10.85 -16.41 -0.14
C GLN A 62 11.02 -15.83 -1.54
N THR A 63 9.96 -15.30 -2.14
CA THR A 63 9.99 -14.63 -3.45
C THR A 63 10.73 -13.28 -3.41
N TYR A 64 10.60 -12.55 -2.30
CA TYR A 64 11.21 -11.24 -2.07
C TYR A 64 12.05 -11.30 -0.77
N PRO A 65 13.30 -11.79 -0.85
CA PRO A 65 14.09 -12.17 0.32
C PRO A 65 14.45 -11.01 1.25
N THR A 66 14.65 -9.81 0.71
CA THR A 66 14.97 -8.64 1.54
C THR A 66 13.73 -7.83 1.91
N ALA A 67 13.82 -7.11 3.05
CA ALA A 67 12.77 -6.20 3.48
C ALA A 67 12.43 -5.14 2.41
N LYS A 68 13.45 -4.66 1.69
CA LYS A 68 13.29 -3.70 0.60
C LYS A 68 12.60 -4.32 -0.62
N GLU A 69 12.99 -5.51 -1.06
CA GLU A 69 12.29 -6.18 -2.17
C GLU A 69 10.83 -6.47 -1.84
N LEU A 70 10.53 -6.90 -0.61
CA LEU A 70 9.15 -7.11 -0.18
C LEU A 70 8.37 -5.79 -0.11
N ALA A 71 9.01 -4.72 0.37
CA ALA A 71 8.42 -3.38 0.45
C ALA A 71 8.13 -2.80 -0.95
N ASP A 72 9.04 -2.99 -1.90
CA ASP A 72 8.95 -2.42 -3.24
C ASP A 72 8.13 -3.30 -4.20
N SER A 73 7.82 -4.54 -3.82
CA SER A 73 7.03 -5.47 -4.64
C SER A 73 5.60 -4.95 -4.90
N THR A 74 5.24 -4.86 -6.18
CA THR A 74 3.88 -4.53 -6.62
C THR A 74 2.88 -5.61 -6.21
N VAL A 75 3.21 -6.89 -6.42
CA VAL A 75 2.35 -8.03 -6.04
C VAL A 75 2.08 -8.04 -4.54
N ALA A 76 3.12 -7.93 -3.71
CA ALA A 76 2.96 -7.91 -2.27
C ALA A 76 2.17 -6.67 -1.79
N THR A 77 2.32 -5.52 -2.47
CA THR A 77 1.55 -4.30 -2.18
C THR A 77 0.07 -4.49 -2.47
N ARG A 78 -0.27 -5.04 -3.64
CA ARG A 78 -1.65 -5.32 -4.03
C ARG A 78 -2.32 -6.29 -3.07
N LEU A 79 -1.67 -7.42 -2.79
CA LEU A 79 -2.18 -8.43 -1.84
C LEU A 79 -2.36 -7.86 -0.43
N ASN A 80 -1.42 -7.04 0.05
CA ASN A 80 -1.53 -6.39 1.35
C ASN A 80 -2.73 -5.43 1.45
N ALA A 81 -3.01 -4.71 0.37
CA ALA A 81 -4.14 -3.78 0.33
C ALA A 81 -5.47 -4.55 0.24
N TRP A 82 -5.56 -5.59 -0.59
CA TRP A 82 -6.74 -6.46 -0.72
C TRP A 82 -7.10 -7.20 0.57
N LEU A 83 -6.11 -7.80 1.22
CA LEU A 83 -6.29 -8.54 2.47
C LEU A 83 -6.34 -7.63 3.70
N GLY A 84 -6.02 -6.34 3.52
CA GLY A 84 -6.19 -5.31 4.53
C GLY A 84 -7.51 -4.57 4.37
N SER A 85 -7.48 -3.27 4.67
CA SER A 85 -8.58 -2.33 4.47
C SER A 85 -8.24 -1.30 3.38
N GLY A 86 -7.32 -1.64 2.47
CA GLY A 86 -6.70 -0.69 1.53
C GLY A 86 -7.45 -0.50 0.21
N PHE A 87 -8.42 -1.36 -0.10
CA PHE A 87 -9.28 -1.27 -1.28
C PHE A 87 -10.74 -1.46 -0.87
N ASP A 88 -11.64 -0.78 -1.60
CA ASP A 88 -13.01 -1.25 -1.70
C ASP A 88 -12.97 -2.66 -2.28
N ARG A 89 -13.66 -3.60 -1.64
CA ARG A 89 -13.61 -5.00 -2.00
C ARG A 89 -14.39 -5.20 -3.30
N ASP A 90 -13.74 -4.99 -4.44
CA ASP A 90 -14.22 -5.37 -5.77
C ASP A 90 -13.64 -6.74 -6.17
N PRO A 91 -14.35 -7.85 -5.92
CA PRO A 91 -13.80 -9.18 -6.15
C PRO A 91 -13.45 -9.43 -7.63
N ASP A 92 -14.10 -8.73 -8.56
CA ASP A 92 -13.87 -8.87 -10.00
C ASP A 92 -12.53 -8.24 -10.41
N ALA A 93 -12.20 -7.07 -9.84
CA ALA A 93 -10.90 -6.44 -10.06
C ALA A 93 -9.75 -7.35 -9.61
N LEU A 94 -9.86 -7.97 -8.43
CA LEU A 94 -8.87 -8.93 -7.93
C LEU A 94 -8.78 -10.18 -8.83
N ALA A 95 -9.92 -10.75 -9.22
CA ALA A 95 -9.96 -11.96 -10.04
C ALA A 95 -9.25 -11.75 -11.39
N ASN A 96 -9.41 -10.56 -11.98
CA ASN A 96 -8.79 -10.21 -13.25
C ASN A 96 -7.26 -10.02 -13.15
N GLU A 97 -6.74 -9.56 -12.00
CA GLU A 97 -5.30 -9.30 -11.85
C GLU A 97 -4.50 -10.48 -11.26
N ILE A 98 -5.11 -11.26 -10.36
CA ILE A 98 -4.38 -12.24 -9.53
C ILE A 98 -3.73 -13.37 -10.34
N GLY A 99 -4.25 -13.65 -11.55
CA GLY A 99 -3.65 -14.62 -12.48
C GLY A 99 -2.22 -14.26 -12.88
N ASN A 100 -1.87 -12.97 -12.89
CA ASN A 100 -0.55 -12.49 -13.28
C ASN A 100 0.45 -12.42 -12.11
N TYR A 101 0.05 -12.82 -10.90
CA TYR A 101 0.87 -12.63 -9.70
C TYR A 101 1.88 -13.76 -9.45
N GLY A 102 1.83 -14.84 -10.25
CA GLY A 102 2.73 -15.98 -10.09
C GLY A 102 2.51 -16.75 -8.77
N LEU A 103 1.31 -16.64 -8.18
CA LEU A 103 0.96 -17.39 -6.98
C LEU A 103 0.71 -18.87 -7.32
N PRO A 104 1.15 -19.81 -6.48
CA PRO A 104 0.67 -21.19 -6.52
C PRO A 104 -0.86 -21.22 -6.43
N ASP A 105 -1.50 -22.16 -7.13
CA ASP A 105 -2.96 -22.25 -7.22
C ASP A 105 -3.63 -22.23 -5.83
N LYS A 106 -3.10 -23.01 -4.87
CA LYS A 106 -3.58 -23.04 -3.48
C LYS A 106 -3.61 -21.65 -2.82
N LEU A 107 -2.58 -20.84 -3.04
CA LEU A 107 -2.49 -19.49 -2.45
C LEU A 107 -3.38 -18.50 -3.20
N ARG A 108 -3.49 -18.62 -4.53
CA ARG A 108 -4.43 -17.82 -5.34
C ARG A 108 -5.87 -18.05 -4.87
N ASP A 109 -6.28 -19.31 -4.74
CA ASP A 109 -7.64 -19.68 -4.32
C ASP A 109 -7.92 -19.24 -2.89
N TYR A 110 -6.93 -19.35 -2.00
CA TYR A 110 -7.02 -18.81 -0.64
C TYR A 110 -7.30 -17.30 -0.64
N VAL A 111 -6.57 -16.53 -1.43
CA VAL A 111 -6.75 -15.06 -1.52
C VAL A 111 -8.14 -14.72 -2.05
N LEU A 112 -8.59 -15.38 -3.13
CA LEU A 112 -9.94 -15.18 -3.69
C LEU A 112 -11.05 -15.51 -2.67
N SER A 113 -10.88 -16.57 -1.87
CA SER A 113 -11.84 -16.93 -0.81
C SER A 113 -12.00 -15.88 0.30
N LYS A 114 -11.03 -14.98 0.44
CA LYS A 114 -11.04 -13.90 1.43
C LYS A 114 -11.59 -12.59 0.88
N ALA A 115 -11.55 -12.38 -0.44
CA ALA A 115 -11.99 -11.15 -1.06
C ALA A 115 -13.52 -11.01 -1.15
N GLY A 116 -14.25 -12.13 -1.18
CA GLY A 116 -15.72 -12.14 -1.23
C GLY A 116 -16.45 -12.03 0.11
N ARG A 117 -15.76 -11.72 1.22
CA ARG A 117 -16.36 -11.52 2.55
C ARG A 117 -16.01 -10.15 3.10
#